data_AF-A0A822FUX6-F1
#
_entry.id   AF-A0A822FUX6-F1
#
_cell.length_a   1.000
_cell.length_b   1.000
_cell.length_c   1.000
_cell.angle_alpha   90.00
_cell.angle_beta   90.00
_cell.angle_gamma   90.00
#
_symmetry.space_group_name_H-M   'P 1'
#
loop_
_entity.id
_entity.type
_entity.pdbx_description
1 polymer ?
#
loop_
_entity_poly.entity_id
_entity_poly.type
_entity_poly.pdbx_seq_one_letter_code
_entity_poly.pdbx_strand_id
1 'polypeptide(L)'
;FIKTHQNIKDRLDAIKILMEMSNINQESQISLYSDAFDNHTNYLFGAWPERLYVLHNDKILYQGQNGPSGYSIPSLDYFLKKNVPMTN
;
A
#
# COMPACT_ATOMS: atom_id res chain seq x y z
N PHE A 1 -4.09 -17.88 10.27
CA PHE A 1 -4.66 -16.66 10.89
C PHE A 1 -3.50 -15.83 11.45
N ILE A 2 -3.41 -14.55 11.09
CA ILE A 2 -2.37 -13.64 11.58
C ILE A 2 -2.93 -12.88 12.79
N LYS A 3 -2.25 -12.95 13.93
CA LYS A 3 -2.65 -12.24 15.16
C LYS A 3 -2.18 -10.78 15.12
N THR A 4 -2.77 -9.93 15.95
CA THR A 4 -2.31 -8.54 16.14
C THR A 4 -0.83 -8.52 16.51
N HIS A 5 -0.01 -7.87 15.69
CA HIS A 5 1.43 -7.79 15.84
C HIS A 5 1.82 -7.12 17.16
N GLN A 6 2.71 -7.76 17.94
CA GLN A 6 3.19 -7.25 19.24
C GLN A 6 4.60 -6.65 19.16
N ASN A 7 5.28 -6.84 18.02
CA ASN A 7 6.61 -6.32 17.76
C ASN A 7 6.86 -6.23 16.24
N ILE A 8 8.02 -5.70 15.84
CA ILE A 8 8.38 -5.55 14.42
C ILE A 8 8.58 -6.90 13.72
N LYS A 9 9.06 -7.93 14.43
CA LYS A 9 9.28 -9.26 13.86
C LYS A 9 7.95 -9.88 13.42
N ASP A 10 6.89 -9.74 14.21
CA ASP A 10 5.56 -10.21 13.85
C ASP A 10 5.06 -9.57 12.53
N ARG A 11 5.33 -8.26 12.34
CA ARG A 11 4.98 -7.56 11.08
C ARG A 11 5.78 -8.07 9.89
N LEU A 12 7.08 -8.29 10.07
CA LEU A 12 7.95 -8.82 9.03
C LEU A 12 7.57 -10.25 8.65
N ASP A 13 7.15 -11.07 9.62
CA ASP A 13 6.66 -12.42 9.34
C ASP A 13 5.32 -12.39 8.58
N ALA A 14 4.42 -11.45 8.89
CA ALA A 14 3.20 -11.23 8.10
C ALA A 14 3.50 -10.78 6.66
N ILE A 15 4.52 -9.94 6.46
CA ILE A 15 4.98 -9.55 5.12
C ILE A 15 5.47 -10.75 4.32
N LYS A 16 6.24 -11.66 4.92
CA LYS A 16 6.70 -12.88 4.22
C LYS A 16 5.53 -13.73 3.74
N ILE A 17 4.49 -13.87 4.56
CA ILE A 17 3.25 -14.57 4.19
C ILE A 17 2.59 -13.87 3.00
N LEU A 18 2.46 -12.53 3.02
CA LEU A 18 1.88 -11.78 1.90
C LEU A 18 2.69 -11.95 0.61
N MET A 19 4.02 -11.92 0.70
CA MET A 19 4.92 -12.13 -0.43
C MET A 19 4.70 -13.52 -1.06
N GLU A 20 4.67 -14.56 -0.23
CA GLU A 20 4.44 -15.94 -0.68
C GLU A 20 3.06 -16.10 -1.34
N MET A 21 2.01 -15.60 -0.68
CA MET A 21 0.64 -15.71 -1.21
C MET A 21 0.42 -14.91 -2.50
N SER A 22 1.17 -13.84 -2.71
CA SER A 22 1.02 -12.93 -3.85
C SER A 22 2.07 -13.17 -4.93
N ASN A 23 2.92 -14.20 -4.79
CA ASN A 23 4.07 -14.46 -5.66
C ASN A 23 5.01 -13.25 -5.85
N ILE A 24 5.14 -12.39 -4.84
CA ILE A 24 6.08 -11.27 -4.85
C ILE A 24 7.46 -11.82 -4.48
N ASN A 25 8.41 -11.70 -5.40
CA ASN A 25 9.76 -12.22 -5.28
C ASN A 25 10.81 -11.17 -5.69
N GLN A 26 12.09 -11.55 -5.73
CA GLN A 26 13.18 -10.63 -6.07
C GLN A 26 13.12 -10.09 -7.51
N GLU A 27 12.41 -10.77 -8.41
CA GLU A 27 12.22 -10.35 -9.80
C GLU A 27 11.01 -9.41 -9.95
N SER A 28 10.20 -9.25 -8.90
CA SER A 28 9.02 -8.38 -8.91
C SER A 28 9.43 -6.92 -8.82
N GLN A 29 8.81 -6.07 -9.63
CA GLN A 29 8.98 -4.60 -9.56
C GLN A 29 8.23 -3.96 -8.36
N ILE A 30 7.65 -4.78 -7.49
CA ILE A 30 6.86 -4.34 -6.34
C ILE A 30 7.73 -4.36 -5.09
N SER A 31 7.92 -3.19 -4.48
CA SER A 31 8.56 -3.09 -3.16
C SER A 31 7.50 -3.17 -2.07
N LEU A 32 7.76 -4.02 -1.05
CA LEU A 32 6.87 -4.21 0.09
C LEU A 32 7.60 -3.88 1.39
N TYR A 33 6.94 -3.12 2.25
CA TYR A 33 7.51 -2.63 3.50
C TYR A 33 6.53 -2.83 4.66
N SER A 34 7.07 -2.91 5.87
CA SER A 34 6.28 -2.76 7.10
C SER A 34 6.31 -1.30 7.51
N ASP A 35 5.17 -0.78 7.98
CA ASP A 35 5.19 0.44 8.78
C ASP A 35 5.98 0.20 10.07
N ALA A 36 6.54 1.27 10.63
CA ALA A 36 7.16 1.27 11.94
C ALA A 36 6.16 0.81 13.01
N PHE A 37 6.67 0.25 14.13
CA PHE A 37 5.81 -0.38 15.12
C PHE A 37 4.81 0.59 15.78
N ASP A 38 5.15 1.89 15.80
CA ASP A 38 4.31 2.99 16.27
C ASP A 38 3.21 3.41 15.26
N ASN A 39 3.12 2.77 14.10
CA ASN A 39 2.16 3.07 13.02
C ASN A 39 2.28 4.48 12.42
N HIS A 40 3.49 5.06 12.45
CA HIS A 40 3.70 6.43 12.01
C HIS A 40 3.19 6.71 10.59
N THR A 41 3.50 5.84 9.62
CA THR A 41 3.07 6.03 8.21
C THR A 41 1.56 5.92 8.09
N ASN A 42 0.96 4.94 8.76
CA ASN A 42 -0.49 4.76 8.78
C ASN A 42 -1.22 6.00 9.33
N TYR A 43 -0.70 6.63 10.39
CA TYR A 43 -1.29 7.85 10.95
C TYR A 43 -1.12 9.06 10.01
N LEU A 44 0.09 9.27 9.47
CA LEU A 44 0.36 10.39 8.55
C LEU A 44 -0.52 10.33 7.30
N PHE A 45 -0.72 9.14 6.74
CA PHE A 45 -1.50 8.93 5.54
C PHE A 45 -2.96 8.57 5.82
N GLY A 46 -3.41 8.50 7.07
CA GLY A 46 -4.77 8.06 7.40
C GLY A 46 -5.18 6.80 6.62
N ALA A 47 -4.30 5.80 6.62
CA ALA A 47 -4.35 4.67 5.69
C ALA A 47 -5.21 3.50 6.20
N TRP A 48 -5.65 3.54 7.46
CA TRP A 48 -6.48 2.51 8.06
C TRP A 48 -7.93 2.54 7.53
N PRO A 49 -8.55 1.39 7.24
CA PRO A 49 -7.98 0.04 7.30
C PRO A 49 -7.10 -0.29 6.09
N GLU A 50 -7.42 0.25 4.92
CA GLU A 50 -6.59 0.20 3.72
C GLU A 50 -6.88 1.45 2.85
N ARG A 51 -5.87 1.90 2.10
CA ARG A 51 -5.99 3.12 1.28
C ARG A 51 -4.97 3.15 0.15
N LEU A 52 -5.40 3.66 -1.01
CA LEU A 52 -4.54 3.85 -2.19
C LEU A 52 -4.10 5.31 -2.30
N TYR A 53 -2.83 5.52 -2.64
CA TYR A 53 -2.23 6.83 -2.86
C TYR A 53 -1.41 6.84 -4.16
N VAL A 54 -1.35 8.00 -4.83
CA VAL A 54 -0.32 8.29 -5.84
C VAL A 54 0.50 9.48 -5.37
N LEU A 55 1.81 9.26 -5.25
CA LEU A 55 2.79 10.26 -4.87
C LEU A 55 3.65 10.62 -6.08
N HIS A 56 3.93 11.90 -6.27
CA HIS A 56 4.88 12.37 -7.29
C HIS A 56 5.51 13.69 -6.85
N ASN A 57 6.84 13.79 -6.91
CA ASN A 57 7.61 14.97 -6.48
C ASN A 57 7.13 15.53 -5.14
N ASP A 58 7.11 14.67 -4.12
CA ASP A 58 6.72 14.99 -2.72
C ASP A 58 5.28 15.51 -2.54
N LYS A 59 4.41 15.29 -3.54
CA LYS A 59 3.00 15.66 -3.49
C LYS A 59 2.10 14.45 -3.61
N ILE A 60 1.00 14.47 -2.85
CA ILE A 60 -0.11 13.55 -3.03
C ILE A 60 -0.92 14.03 -4.24
N LEU A 61 -0.87 13.27 -5.33
CA LEU A 61 -1.67 13.54 -6.53
C LEU A 61 -3.02 12.83 -6.52
N TYR A 62 -3.09 11.69 -5.84
CA TYR A 62 -4.32 10.93 -5.63
C TYR A 62 -4.38 10.39 -4.20
N GLN A 63 -5.52 10.57 -3.57
CA GLN A 63 -5.86 10.02 -2.26
C GLN A 63 -7.20 9.31 -2.41
N GLY A 64 -7.17 7.98 -2.37
CA GLY A 64 -8.37 7.15 -2.42
C GLY A 64 -9.27 7.35 -1.19
N GLN A 65 -10.48 6.81 -1.25
CA GLN A 65 -11.35 6.73 -0.09
C GLN A 65 -10.87 5.63 0.86
N ASN A 66 -11.28 5.69 2.13
CA ASN A 66 -10.94 4.66 3.10
C ASN A 66 -11.64 3.34 2.74
N GLY A 67 -10.89 2.25 2.74
CA GLY A 67 -11.44 0.91 2.56
C GLY A 67 -12.22 0.39 3.78
N PRO A 68 -12.81 -0.81 3.68
CA PRO A 68 -12.87 -1.62 2.45
C PRO A 68 -13.87 -1.04 1.43
N SER A 69 -14.94 -0.36 1.87
CA SER A 69 -15.98 0.15 0.98
C SER A 69 -15.49 1.21 -0.02
N GLY A 70 -14.48 2.00 0.35
CA GLY A 70 -13.89 3.02 -0.53
C GLY A 70 -12.68 2.54 -1.33
N TYR A 71 -12.23 1.30 -1.14
CA TYR A 71 -11.13 0.74 -1.92
C TYR A 71 -11.57 0.50 -3.35
N SER A 72 -10.93 1.18 -4.32
CA SER A 72 -11.35 1.15 -5.72
C SER A 72 -10.15 1.21 -6.66
N ILE A 73 -9.77 0.05 -7.20
CA ILE A 73 -8.83 -0.06 -8.32
C ILE A 73 -9.34 0.69 -9.56
N PRO A 74 -10.65 0.63 -9.94
CA PRO A 74 -11.13 1.40 -11.08
C PRO A 74 -10.94 2.92 -10.94
N SER A 75 -11.12 3.47 -9.74
CA SER A 75 -10.90 4.90 -9.49
C SER A 75 -9.42 5.29 -9.62
N LEU A 76 -8.52 4.44 -9.11
CA LEU A 76 -7.07 4.63 -9.30
C LEU A 76 -6.67 4.50 -10.78
N ASP A 77 -7.16 3.48 -11.49
CA ASP A 77 -6.88 3.27 -12.91
C ASP A 77 -7.35 4.45 -13.76
N TYR A 78 -8.57 4.96 -13.51
CA TYR A 78 -9.07 6.17 -14.16
C TYR A 78 -8.16 7.37 -13.88
N PHE A 79 -7.72 7.55 -12.63
CA PHE A 79 -6.80 8.62 -12.26
C PHE A 79 -5.47 8.50 -13.02
N LEU A 80 -4.87 7.31 -13.06
CA LEU A 80 -3.58 7.06 -13.72
C LEU A 80 -3.69 7.32 -15.23
N LYS A 81 -4.69 6.76 -15.91
CA LYS A 81 -4.91 6.97 -17.35
C LYS A 81 -5.12 8.42 -17.74
N LYS A 82 -5.75 9.21 -16.85
CA LYS A 82 -6.03 10.62 -17.10
C LYS A 82 -4.83 11.53 -16.84
N ASN A 83 -3.97 11.19 -15.88
CA ASN A 83 -2.97 12.14 -15.34
C ASN A 83 -1.51 11.68 -15.50
N VAL A 84 -1.25 10.42 -15.83
CA VAL A 84 0.08 9.89 -16.09
C VAL A 84 0.19 9.63 -17.58
N PRO A 85 1.00 10.41 -18.34
CA PRO A 85 1.25 10.11 -19.75
C PRO A 85 1.81 8.71 -19.86
N MET A 86 1.21 7.86 -20.70
CA MET A 86 1.82 6.57 -21.04
C MET A 86 3.12 6.89 -21.79
N THR A 87 4.25 6.75 -21.11
CA THR A 87 5.55 6.75 -21.78
C THR A 87 5.67 5.43 -22.53
N ASN A 88 5.73 5.50 -23.86
CA ASN A 88 6.06 4.39 -24.75
C ASN A 88 7.44 3.80 -24.45
#